data_AF-A0A358GIA6-F1
#
_entry.id   AF-A0A358GIA6-F1
#
_cell.length_a   1.000
_cell.length_b   1.000
_cell.length_c   1.000
_cell.angle_alpha   90.00
_cell.angle_beta   90.00
_cell.angle_gamma   90.00
#
_symmetry.space_group_name_H-M   'P 1'
#
loop_
_entity.id
_entity.type
_entity.pdbx_description
1 polymer ?
#
loop_
_entity_poly.entity_id
_entity_poly.type
_entity_poly.pdbx_seq_one_letter_code
_entity_poly.pdbx_strand_id
1 'polypeptide(L)'
;MLTVQIVLFDGFDLMDAIAPYEVFHAAAMHADHVLKVELVTAEGPRSVTSGTNGLKMEASGRLDPKHEGIIVVPGASGDVEGDGPDSIPAILGKAMNTELTPMIREALDHKDIVVATVCGGSLLLAMGGLMEGRHAVTHRLGMDLLGAAGAIPVPARVVDDGNLVTGGGVTSGLDVALYLVERELGPRIAHEIEQLFEYERRGTVWKETGIAPSTHKSITNNEQRTVMNQTAVTSVIVQNENTETSVFDGNWDTTIVTPVGKLEVKLYITTSFDVIQGTAIQGDETIRFLNPVCYDNKLTWSLPITKPMRLNLKFEVTVDGDQMNGIARAGLLPASKLSGRRVN
;
A
#
# COMPACT_ATOMS: atom_id res chain seq x y z
N MET A 1 -31.37 -3.80 3.20
CA MET A 1 -31.06 -2.36 3.34
C MET A 1 -29.55 -2.28 3.29
N LEU A 2 -28.99 -1.55 2.33
CA LEU A 2 -27.56 -1.35 2.18
C LEU A 2 -27.04 -0.48 3.33
N THR A 3 -26.06 -0.96 4.09
CA THR A 3 -25.45 -0.18 5.17
C THR A 3 -24.10 0.37 4.71
N VAL A 4 -23.90 1.66 4.91
CA VAL A 4 -22.63 2.36 4.68
C VAL A 4 -22.02 2.75 6.02
N GLN A 5 -20.87 2.18 6.34
CA GLN A 5 -20.11 2.45 7.56
C GLN A 5 -18.91 3.33 7.21
N ILE A 6 -18.92 4.60 7.62
CA ILE A 6 -17.81 5.53 7.42
C ILE A 6 -16.94 5.54 8.67
N VAL A 7 -15.70 5.11 8.53
CA VAL A 7 -14.75 4.97 9.62
C VAL A 7 -14.20 6.34 10.03
N LEU A 8 -14.18 6.61 11.33
CA LEU A 8 -13.49 7.74 11.94
C LEU A 8 -12.35 7.23 12.83
N PHE A 9 -11.18 7.87 12.75
CA PHE A 9 -10.03 7.65 13.63
C PHE A 9 -9.37 9.00 13.96
N ASP A 10 -8.66 9.15 15.08
CA ASP A 10 -8.08 10.46 15.42
C ASP A 10 -7.07 10.92 14.36
N GLY A 11 -7.23 12.15 13.88
CA GLY A 11 -6.42 12.73 12.81
C GLY A 11 -6.96 12.49 11.40
N PHE A 12 -8.13 11.84 11.25
CA PHE A 12 -8.77 11.67 9.94
C PHE A 12 -8.97 13.03 9.23
N ASP A 13 -8.89 13.02 7.90
CA ASP A 13 -9.25 14.17 7.08
C ASP A 13 -10.77 14.34 7.05
N LEU A 14 -11.24 15.53 7.41
CA LEU A 14 -12.67 15.79 7.55
C LEU A 14 -13.42 15.61 6.23
N MET A 15 -12.86 16.08 5.11
CA MET A 15 -13.53 16.05 3.82
C MET A 15 -13.59 14.63 3.27
N ASP A 16 -12.56 13.81 3.53
CA ASP A 16 -12.54 12.40 3.14
C ASP A 16 -13.68 11.58 3.76
N ALA A 17 -14.17 11.97 4.94
CA ALA A 17 -15.30 11.32 5.60
C ALA A 17 -16.64 11.98 5.25
N ILE A 18 -16.70 13.32 5.25
CA ILE A 18 -17.95 14.06 5.06
C ILE A 18 -18.44 14.04 3.62
N ALA A 19 -17.55 14.10 2.63
CA ALA A 19 -17.98 14.07 1.22
C ALA A 19 -18.73 12.76 0.87
N PRO A 20 -18.21 11.56 1.20
CA PRO A 20 -18.99 10.33 1.06
C PRO A 20 -20.26 10.33 1.92
N TYR A 21 -20.20 10.81 3.16
CA TYR A 21 -21.36 10.86 4.07
C TYR A 21 -22.53 11.62 3.43
N GLU A 22 -22.30 12.82 2.92
CA GLU A 22 -23.32 13.66 2.30
C GLU A 22 -23.94 12.99 1.07
N VAL A 23 -23.11 12.40 0.20
CA VAL A 23 -23.60 11.70 -1.00
C VAL A 23 -24.47 10.50 -0.62
N PHE A 24 -24.01 9.64 0.28
CA PHE A 24 -24.78 8.47 0.69
C PHE A 24 -26.03 8.88 1.49
N HIS A 25 -25.96 9.93 2.31
CA HIS A 25 -27.13 10.44 3.03
C HIS A 25 -28.20 10.97 2.05
N ALA A 26 -27.80 11.72 1.03
CA ALA A 26 -28.69 12.16 -0.04
C ALA A 26 -29.31 10.97 -0.78
N ALA A 27 -28.53 9.92 -1.07
CA ALA A 27 -29.05 8.69 -1.67
C ALA A 27 -30.11 8.02 -0.79
N ALA A 28 -29.88 7.93 0.53
CA ALA A 28 -30.83 7.35 1.47
C ALA A 28 -32.16 8.09 1.49
N MET A 29 -32.14 9.42 1.38
CA MET A 29 -33.35 10.25 1.32
C MET A 29 -34.17 10.04 0.04
N HIS A 30 -33.51 9.77 -1.09
CA HIS A 30 -34.15 9.67 -2.41
C HIS A 30 -34.48 8.23 -2.85
N ALA A 31 -34.05 7.23 -2.07
CA ALA A 31 -34.23 5.82 -2.39
C ALA A 31 -35.09 5.08 -1.34
N ASP A 32 -36.12 5.72 -0.77
CA ASP A 32 -37.12 5.10 0.11
C ASP A 32 -36.55 4.17 1.20
N HIS A 33 -35.52 4.63 1.94
CA HIS A 33 -34.88 3.88 3.04
C HIS A 33 -34.16 2.58 2.63
N VAL A 34 -33.78 2.40 1.37
CA VAL A 34 -32.96 1.25 0.97
C VAL A 34 -31.52 1.34 1.49
N LEU A 35 -31.07 2.53 1.92
CA LEU A 35 -29.71 2.81 2.38
C LEU A 35 -29.70 3.44 3.78
N LYS A 36 -28.73 3.07 4.60
CA LYS A 36 -28.40 3.74 5.87
C LYS A 36 -26.91 4.10 5.90
N VAL A 37 -26.58 5.27 6.45
CA VAL A 37 -25.19 5.72 6.66
C VAL A 37 -24.92 5.85 8.14
N GLU A 38 -23.76 5.38 8.59
CA GLU A 38 -23.32 5.44 9.98
C GLU A 38 -21.87 5.90 10.07
N LEU A 39 -21.57 6.68 11.12
CA LEU A 39 -20.21 7.02 11.51
C LEU A 39 -19.77 6.03 12.59
N VAL A 40 -18.68 5.31 12.35
CA VAL A 40 -18.21 4.23 13.22
C VAL A 40 -16.72 4.39 13.55
N THR A 41 -16.28 3.79 14.65
CA THR A 41 -14.85 3.60 14.92
C THR A 41 -14.54 2.12 15.16
N ALA A 42 -13.26 1.75 15.20
CA ALA A 42 -12.86 0.40 15.62
C ALA A 42 -13.12 0.16 17.12
N GLU A 43 -13.05 1.22 17.94
CA GLU A 43 -13.18 1.19 19.39
C GLU A 43 -14.63 1.23 19.88
N GLY A 44 -15.57 1.65 19.02
CA GLY A 44 -16.98 1.85 19.36
C GLY A 44 -17.40 3.32 19.45
N PRO A 45 -18.59 3.60 20.02
CA PRO A 45 -19.13 4.95 20.06
C PRO A 45 -18.22 5.93 20.81
N ARG A 46 -17.82 7.02 20.17
CA ARG A 46 -16.99 8.08 20.79
C ARG A 46 -16.94 9.36 19.95
N SER A 47 -16.50 10.44 20.60
CA SER A 47 -16.05 11.65 19.95
C SER A 47 -14.66 11.44 19.34
N VAL A 48 -14.49 11.73 18.06
CA VAL A 48 -13.25 11.56 17.28
C VAL A 48 -12.75 12.92 16.83
N THR A 49 -11.46 13.19 17.02
CA THR A 49 -10.86 14.48 16.64
C THR A 49 -10.28 14.40 15.23
N SER A 50 -10.80 15.19 14.28
CA SER A 50 -10.24 15.33 12.95
C SER A 50 -8.88 16.04 12.99
N GLY A 51 -8.00 15.67 12.07
CA GLY A 51 -6.75 16.38 11.83
C GLY A 51 -6.94 17.78 11.21
N THR A 52 -8.16 18.10 10.78
CA THR A 52 -8.51 19.41 10.23
C THR A 52 -8.92 20.36 11.37
N ASN A 53 -7.96 21.13 11.90
CA ASN A 53 -8.15 22.12 12.96
C ASN A 53 -8.79 21.56 14.25
N GLY A 54 -8.68 20.26 14.51
CA GLY A 54 -9.19 19.62 15.72
C GLY A 54 -10.73 19.54 15.80
N LEU A 55 -11.44 19.67 14.68
CA LEU A 55 -12.90 19.53 14.66
C LEU A 55 -13.29 18.14 15.15
N LYS A 56 -14.30 18.05 16.02
CA LYS A 56 -14.77 16.77 16.56
C LYS A 56 -16.02 16.28 15.85
N MET A 57 -16.09 14.97 15.65
CA MET A 57 -17.27 14.28 15.14
C MET A 57 -17.64 13.11 16.05
N GLU A 58 -18.94 12.88 16.23
CA GLU A 58 -19.43 11.77 17.03
C GLU A 58 -19.64 10.54 16.15
N ALA A 59 -18.91 9.46 16.46
CA ALA A 59 -19.20 8.13 15.95
C ALA A 59 -20.22 7.45 16.87
N SER A 60 -21.30 6.93 16.30
CA SER A 60 -22.41 6.33 17.05
C SER A 60 -22.27 4.83 17.26
N GLY A 61 -21.31 4.17 16.59
CA GLY A 61 -21.20 2.72 16.56
C GLY A 61 -19.77 2.21 16.49
N ARG A 62 -19.66 0.88 16.61
CA ARG A 62 -18.45 0.13 16.32
C ARG A 62 -18.53 -0.40 14.89
N LEU A 63 -17.43 -0.38 14.16
CA LEU A 63 -17.32 -1.01 12.85
C LEU A 63 -17.70 -2.50 12.98
N ASP A 64 -18.67 -2.93 12.16
CA ASP A 64 -19.03 -4.33 11.97
C ASP A 64 -18.46 -4.83 10.63
N PRO A 65 -17.34 -5.57 10.65
CA PRO A 65 -16.69 -6.05 9.42
C PRO A 65 -17.44 -7.20 8.73
N LYS A 66 -18.55 -7.68 9.31
CA LYS A 66 -19.37 -8.77 8.76
C LYS A 66 -20.68 -8.28 8.16
N HIS A 67 -21.00 -7.00 8.38
CA HIS A 67 -22.24 -6.43 7.88
C HIS A 67 -22.12 -6.17 6.37
N GLU A 68 -22.99 -6.80 5.59
CA GLU A 68 -23.05 -6.60 4.13
C GLU A 68 -23.25 -5.13 3.77
N GLY A 69 -22.47 -4.62 2.81
CA GLY A 69 -22.58 -3.24 2.34
C GLY A 69 -21.24 -2.58 2.07
N ILE A 70 -21.10 -1.31 2.46
CA ILE A 70 -19.93 -0.49 2.12
C ILE A 70 -19.24 -0.02 3.41
N ILE A 71 -17.92 -0.16 3.47
CA ILE A 71 -17.09 0.47 4.49
C ILE A 71 -16.24 1.55 3.82
N VAL A 72 -16.25 2.78 4.33
CA VAL A 72 -15.42 3.87 3.80
C VAL A 72 -14.31 4.21 4.78
N VAL A 73 -13.06 4.15 4.32
CA VAL A 73 -11.86 4.50 5.12
C VAL A 73 -11.27 5.82 4.59
N PRO A 74 -11.31 6.91 5.38
CA PRO A 74 -10.75 8.20 4.98
C PRO A 74 -9.22 8.21 5.09
N GLY A 75 -8.59 9.23 4.53
CA GLY A 75 -7.21 9.59 4.80
C GLY A 75 -7.05 10.38 6.10
N ALA A 76 -5.89 11.01 6.23
CA ALA A 76 -5.52 11.81 7.39
C ALA A 76 -5.19 13.24 6.96
N SER A 77 -5.48 14.20 7.84
CA SER A 77 -5.09 15.60 7.72
C SER A 77 -4.03 15.89 8.77
N GLY A 78 -2.94 16.55 8.39
CA GLY A 78 -1.82 16.83 9.28
C GLY A 78 -0.65 17.46 8.53
N ASP A 79 0.52 17.47 9.16
CA ASP A 79 1.72 18.02 8.54
C ASP A 79 2.13 17.17 7.33
N VAL A 80 2.32 17.84 6.19
CA VAL A 80 2.75 17.21 4.93
C VAL A 80 4.25 16.94 4.94
N GLU A 81 5.00 17.74 5.70
CA GLU A 81 6.45 17.63 5.86
C GLU A 81 6.80 17.35 7.32
N GLY A 82 7.84 16.54 7.54
CA GLY A 82 8.32 16.18 8.87
C GLY A 82 7.87 14.79 9.33
N ASP A 83 8.46 14.35 10.43
CA ASP A 83 8.29 13.04 11.08
C ASP A 83 7.61 13.16 12.46
N GLY A 84 7.02 14.33 12.73
CA GLY A 84 6.33 14.63 13.98
C GLY A 84 5.05 13.81 14.18
N PRO A 85 4.50 13.80 15.41
CA PRO A 85 3.31 13.02 15.76
C PRO A 85 2.04 13.44 14.99
N ASP A 86 2.04 14.64 14.42
CA ASP A 86 0.95 15.24 13.66
C ASP A 86 1.17 15.15 12.14
N SER A 87 2.27 14.50 11.70
CA SER A 87 2.49 14.22 10.27
C SER A 87 1.49 13.20 9.75
N ILE A 88 1.11 13.34 8.48
CA ILE A 88 0.15 12.42 7.82
C ILE A 88 0.60 10.95 7.95
N PRO A 89 1.88 10.57 7.69
CA PRO A 89 2.31 9.19 7.86
C PRO A 89 2.21 8.70 9.31
N ALA A 90 2.50 9.55 10.30
CA ALA A 90 2.39 9.18 11.72
C ALA A 90 0.93 8.94 12.13
N ILE A 91 0.00 9.78 11.66
CA ILE A 91 -1.43 9.62 11.91
C ILE A 91 -1.95 8.32 11.27
N LEU A 92 -1.66 8.10 9.99
CA LEU A 92 -2.05 6.86 9.30
C LEU A 92 -1.42 5.63 9.97
N GLY A 93 -0.17 5.73 10.42
CA GLY A 93 0.51 4.66 11.17
C GLY A 93 -0.15 4.37 12.52
N LYS A 94 -0.59 5.38 13.26
CA LYS A 94 -1.34 5.20 14.52
C LYS A 94 -2.67 4.47 14.25
N ALA A 95 -3.42 4.91 13.24
CA ALA A 95 -4.69 4.30 12.86
C ALA A 95 -4.53 2.86 12.36
N MET A 96 -3.50 2.59 11.57
CA MET A 96 -3.14 1.24 11.10
C MET A 96 -2.84 0.28 12.26
N ASN A 97 -2.27 0.78 13.36
CA ASN A 97 -1.91 -0.02 14.53
C ASN A 97 -3.08 -0.25 15.52
N THR A 98 -4.31 0.14 15.17
CA THR A 98 -5.51 -0.20 15.95
C THR A 98 -6.19 -1.47 15.44
N GLU A 99 -7.30 -1.86 16.07
CA GLU A 99 -8.17 -2.94 15.60
C GLU A 99 -8.83 -2.65 14.23
N LEU A 100 -8.66 -1.46 13.67
CA LEU A 100 -9.17 -1.12 12.35
C LEU A 100 -8.60 -2.04 11.25
N THR A 101 -7.27 -2.22 11.22
CA THR A 101 -6.61 -3.05 10.19
C THR A 101 -7.11 -4.50 10.17
N PRO A 102 -7.18 -5.24 11.31
CA PRO A 102 -7.74 -6.59 11.30
C PRO A 102 -9.23 -6.62 10.94
N MET A 103 -10.04 -5.63 11.33
CA MET A 103 -11.45 -5.56 10.90
C MET A 103 -11.59 -5.35 9.39
N ILE A 104 -10.80 -4.46 8.78
CA ILE A 104 -10.82 -4.25 7.33
C ILE A 104 -10.34 -5.50 6.59
N ARG A 105 -9.35 -6.24 7.14
CA ARG A 105 -8.94 -7.54 6.60
C ARG A 105 -10.12 -8.52 6.56
N GLU A 106 -10.83 -8.66 7.68
CA GLU A 106 -12.01 -9.52 7.75
C GLU A 106 -13.07 -9.11 6.73
N ALA A 107 -13.36 -7.81 6.61
CA ALA A 107 -14.29 -7.30 5.61
C ALA A 107 -13.87 -7.62 4.16
N LEU A 108 -12.58 -7.50 3.83
CA LEU A 108 -12.06 -7.81 2.49
C LEU A 108 -12.12 -9.31 2.14
N ASP A 109 -12.22 -10.19 3.13
CA ASP A 109 -12.42 -11.63 2.91
C ASP A 109 -13.88 -11.96 2.53
N HIS A 110 -14.80 -11.01 2.68
CA HIS A 110 -16.20 -11.12 2.25
C HIS A 110 -16.42 -10.44 0.89
N LYS A 111 -17.03 -11.16 -0.06
CA LYS A 111 -17.27 -10.64 -1.42
C LYS A 111 -18.43 -9.63 -1.48
N ASP A 112 -19.37 -9.74 -0.55
CA ASP A 112 -20.57 -8.89 -0.47
C ASP A 112 -20.33 -7.61 0.35
N ILE A 113 -19.09 -7.37 0.78
CA ILE A 113 -18.67 -6.15 1.46
C ILE A 113 -17.67 -5.42 0.58
N VAL A 114 -17.90 -4.14 0.40
CA VAL A 114 -17.06 -3.27 -0.41
C VAL A 114 -16.30 -2.35 0.51
N VAL A 115 -14.98 -2.44 0.49
CA VAL A 115 -14.11 -1.49 1.18
C VAL A 115 -13.75 -0.38 0.22
N ALA A 116 -14.21 0.82 0.53
CA ALA A 116 -13.91 2.05 -0.18
C ALA A 116 -12.85 2.86 0.57
N THR A 117 -11.94 3.54 -0.13
CA THR A 117 -11.00 4.48 0.49
C THR A 117 -11.03 5.83 -0.18
N VAL A 118 -10.68 6.87 0.56
CA VAL A 118 -10.42 8.22 0.02
C VAL A 118 -9.03 8.67 0.47
N CYS A 119 -8.29 9.35 -0.41
CA CYS A 119 -7.01 9.97 -0.11
C CYS A 119 -6.01 8.96 0.49
N GLY A 120 -5.41 9.30 1.65
CA GLY A 120 -4.49 8.44 2.38
C GLY A 120 -5.12 7.18 2.99
N GLY A 121 -6.44 6.97 2.90
CA GLY A 121 -7.10 5.77 3.42
C GLY A 121 -6.58 4.50 2.75
N SER A 122 -6.25 4.55 1.45
CA SER A 122 -5.58 3.45 0.78
C SER A 122 -4.16 3.22 1.32
N LEU A 123 -3.40 4.26 1.67
CA LEU A 123 -2.08 4.05 2.30
C LEU A 123 -2.19 3.31 3.64
N LEU A 124 -3.19 3.62 4.47
CA LEU A 124 -3.45 2.90 5.72
C LEU A 124 -3.59 1.39 5.46
N LEU A 125 -4.42 1.02 4.48
CA LEU A 125 -4.63 -0.37 4.08
C LEU A 125 -3.37 -0.99 3.47
N ALA A 126 -2.61 -0.25 2.65
CA ALA A 126 -1.40 -0.73 1.99
C ALA A 126 -0.32 -1.06 3.01
N MET A 127 -0.09 -0.13 3.93
CA MET A 127 0.86 -0.27 5.04
C MET A 127 0.48 -1.42 5.98
N GLY A 128 -0.83 -1.67 6.16
CA GLY A 128 -1.36 -2.85 6.86
C GLY A 128 -1.28 -4.16 6.05
N GLY A 129 -0.78 -4.11 4.82
CA GLY A 129 -0.60 -5.25 3.94
C GLY A 129 -1.88 -5.82 3.34
N LEU A 130 -2.92 -4.99 3.19
CA LEU A 130 -4.25 -5.39 2.72
C LEU A 130 -4.44 -5.24 1.21
N MET A 131 -3.47 -4.67 0.50
CA MET A 131 -3.60 -4.35 -0.93
C MET A 131 -2.49 -4.96 -1.81
N GLU A 132 -1.84 -6.02 -1.35
CA GLU A 132 -0.82 -6.71 -2.14
C GLU A 132 -1.39 -7.19 -3.48
N GLY A 133 -0.79 -6.76 -4.59
CA GLY A 133 -1.19 -7.11 -5.95
C GLY A 133 -2.53 -6.51 -6.40
N ARG A 134 -3.15 -5.63 -5.62
CA ARG A 134 -4.44 -4.99 -5.95
C ARG A 134 -4.22 -3.68 -6.69
N HIS A 135 -5.07 -3.38 -7.67
CA HIS A 135 -5.05 -2.07 -8.32
C HIS A 135 -5.67 -1.02 -7.43
N ALA A 136 -4.96 0.09 -7.20
CA ALA A 136 -5.44 1.12 -6.29
C ALA A 136 -4.92 2.51 -6.66
N VAL A 137 -5.59 3.53 -6.12
CA VAL A 137 -5.13 4.92 -6.11
C VAL A 137 -5.15 5.50 -4.69
N THR A 138 -4.31 6.51 -4.46
CA THR A 138 -4.28 7.32 -3.24
C THR A 138 -4.10 8.80 -3.59
N HIS A 139 -3.92 9.66 -2.59
CA HIS A 139 -3.50 11.04 -2.83
C HIS A 139 -2.21 11.07 -3.66
N ARG A 140 -2.06 12.03 -4.58
CA ARG A 140 -0.90 12.09 -5.50
C ARG A 140 0.46 12.00 -4.80
N LEU A 141 0.58 12.56 -3.59
CA LEU A 141 1.82 12.55 -2.79
C LEU A 141 2.17 11.17 -2.23
N GLY A 142 1.21 10.25 -2.21
CA GLY A 142 1.34 8.91 -1.65
C GLY A 142 1.52 7.79 -2.67
N MET A 143 1.45 8.07 -3.98
CA MET A 143 1.43 7.02 -5.02
C MET A 143 2.67 6.12 -4.99
N ASP A 144 3.83 6.69 -4.69
CA ASP A 144 5.08 5.95 -4.60
C ASP A 144 5.09 4.99 -3.40
N LEU A 145 4.58 5.45 -2.25
CA LEU A 145 4.43 4.64 -1.05
C LEU A 145 3.39 3.54 -1.26
N LEU A 146 2.28 3.83 -1.96
CA LEU A 146 1.25 2.87 -2.31
C LEU A 146 1.85 1.67 -3.08
N GLY A 147 2.68 1.95 -4.09
CA GLY A 147 3.39 0.91 -4.85
C GLY A 147 4.44 0.17 -4.02
N ALA A 148 5.20 0.92 -3.20
CA ALA A 148 6.18 0.33 -2.30
C ALA A 148 5.55 -0.62 -1.26
N ALA A 149 4.32 -0.36 -0.84
CA ALA A 149 3.55 -1.18 0.11
C ALA A 149 2.81 -2.37 -0.55
N GLY A 150 3.04 -2.62 -1.85
CA GLY A 150 2.61 -3.83 -2.55
C GLY A 150 1.37 -3.70 -3.44
N ALA A 151 0.72 -2.53 -3.48
CA ALA A 151 -0.36 -2.29 -4.43
C ALA A 151 0.17 -1.99 -5.84
N ILE A 152 -0.71 -2.09 -6.84
CA ILE A 152 -0.44 -1.68 -8.23
C ILE A 152 -1.03 -0.27 -8.41
N PRO A 153 -0.21 0.80 -8.43
CA PRO A 153 -0.73 2.16 -8.45
C PRO A 153 -1.29 2.51 -9.82
N VAL A 154 -2.53 3.00 -9.86
CA VAL A 154 -3.21 3.47 -11.06
C VAL A 154 -3.50 4.96 -10.93
N PRO A 155 -2.98 5.84 -11.81
CA PRO A 155 -3.21 7.28 -11.75
C PRO A 155 -4.59 7.67 -12.28
N ALA A 156 -5.65 7.17 -11.64
CA ALA A 156 -7.05 7.49 -11.94
C ALA A 156 -7.69 8.26 -10.78
N ARG A 157 -8.88 8.86 -10.98
CA ARG A 157 -9.59 9.52 -9.88
C ARG A 157 -10.24 8.51 -8.93
N VAL A 158 -10.79 7.45 -9.51
CA VAL A 158 -11.39 6.30 -8.83
C VAL A 158 -10.92 5.03 -9.53
N VAL A 159 -10.53 4.03 -8.73
CA VAL A 159 -10.13 2.69 -9.17
C VAL A 159 -11.06 1.70 -8.50
N ASP A 160 -11.73 0.88 -9.29
CA ASP A 160 -12.52 -0.26 -8.82
C ASP A 160 -11.80 -1.56 -9.18
N ASP A 161 -11.40 -2.29 -8.13
CA ASP A 161 -10.78 -3.60 -8.21
C ASP A 161 -11.67 -4.64 -7.49
N GLY A 162 -12.97 -4.63 -7.79
CA GLY A 162 -13.97 -5.54 -7.22
C GLY A 162 -14.49 -5.07 -5.86
N ASN A 163 -14.18 -5.82 -4.80
CA ASN A 163 -14.58 -5.50 -3.43
C ASN A 163 -13.70 -4.43 -2.75
N LEU A 164 -12.74 -3.86 -3.49
CA LEU A 164 -11.93 -2.71 -3.09
C LEU A 164 -12.14 -1.58 -4.11
N VAL A 165 -12.57 -0.42 -3.63
CA VAL A 165 -12.72 0.80 -4.46
C VAL A 165 -11.91 1.91 -3.84
N THR A 166 -10.98 2.50 -4.57
CA THR A 166 -10.09 3.53 -4.02
C THR A 166 -10.23 4.84 -4.77
N GLY A 167 -10.30 5.94 -4.03
CA GLY A 167 -10.31 7.31 -4.54
C GLY A 167 -8.98 8.01 -4.33
N GLY A 168 -8.68 8.94 -5.23
CA GLY A 168 -7.51 9.82 -5.15
C GLY A 168 -7.60 10.86 -4.03
N GLY A 169 -7.20 12.10 -4.29
CA GLY A 169 -7.12 13.11 -3.22
C GLY A 169 -8.45 13.77 -2.85
N VAL A 170 -8.72 13.85 -1.54
CA VAL A 170 -9.67 14.75 -0.86
C VAL A 170 -11.07 14.74 -1.46
N THR A 171 -11.31 15.58 -2.46
CA THR A 171 -12.60 15.71 -3.15
C THR A 171 -13.01 14.48 -3.94
N SER A 172 -12.12 13.52 -4.18
CA SER A 172 -12.49 12.25 -4.82
C SER A 172 -13.49 11.45 -3.99
N GLY A 173 -13.68 11.77 -2.71
CA GLY A 173 -14.73 11.16 -1.88
C GLY A 173 -16.14 11.33 -2.48
N LEU A 174 -16.40 12.46 -3.15
CA LEU A 174 -17.66 12.68 -3.88
C LEU A 174 -17.81 11.69 -5.04
N ASP A 175 -16.79 11.53 -5.87
CA ASP A 175 -16.83 10.63 -7.03
C ASP A 175 -16.86 9.16 -6.64
N VAL A 176 -16.13 8.77 -5.58
CA VAL A 176 -16.18 7.41 -5.02
C VAL A 176 -17.60 7.09 -4.56
N ALA A 177 -18.21 7.98 -3.77
CA ALA A 177 -19.55 7.74 -3.26
C ALA A 177 -20.61 7.73 -4.38
N LEU A 178 -20.55 8.67 -5.33
CA LEU A 178 -21.47 8.70 -6.47
C LEU A 178 -21.33 7.46 -7.36
N TYR A 179 -20.09 7.00 -7.58
CA TYR A 179 -19.85 5.76 -8.29
C TYR A 179 -20.44 4.55 -7.57
N LEU A 180 -20.29 4.47 -6.24
CA LEU A 180 -20.86 3.37 -5.46
C LEU A 180 -22.39 3.44 -5.41
N VAL A 181 -22.97 4.63 -5.32
CA VAL A 181 -24.43 4.80 -5.46
C VAL A 181 -24.90 4.31 -6.83
N GLU A 182 -24.23 4.69 -7.92
CA GLU A 182 -24.55 4.21 -9.26
C GLU A 182 -24.45 2.68 -9.35
N ARG A 183 -23.39 2.11 -8.76
CA ARG A 183 -23.13 0.67 -8.82
C ARG A 183 -24.17 -0.14 -8.04
N GLU A 184 -24.55 0.31 -6.85
CA GLU A 184 -25.44 -0.45 -5.94
C GLU A 184 -26.93 -0.13 -6.14
N LEU A 185 -27.28 1.13 -6.46
CA LEU A 185 -28.67 1.61 -6.57
C LEU A 185 -29.07 1.96 -8.00
N GLY A 186 -28.11 2.00 -8.92
CA GLY A 186 -28.33 2.30 -10.33
C GLY A 186 -28.16 3.79 -10.68
N PRO A 187 -28.03 4.08 -11.99
CA PRO A 187 -27.66 5.41 -12.48
C PRO A 187 -28.72 6.48 -12.26
N ARG A 188 -29.99 6.10 -12.05
CA ARG A 188 -31.07 7.09 -11.80
C ARG A 188 -30.87 7.80 -10.47
N ILE A 189 -30.62 7.06 -9.39
CA ILE A 189 -30.37 7.65 -8.07
C ILE A 189 -29.07 8.46 -8.08
N ALA A 190 -28.00 7.93 -8.69
CA ALA A 190 -26.74 8.67 -8.79
C ALA A 190 -26.92 10.01 -9.54
N HIS A 191 -27.67 10.00 -10.65
CA HIS A 191 -27.93 11.22 -11.41
C HIS A 191 -28.76 12.25 -10.62
N GLU A 192 -29.79 11.82 -9.88
CA GLU A 192 -30.56 12.72 -9.02
C GLU A 192 -29.67 13.39 -7.95
N ILE A 193 -28.70 12.67 -7.38
CA ILE A 193 -27.75 13.25 -6.41
C ILE A 193 -26.77 14.22 -7.09
N GLU A 194 -26.27 13.88 -8.28
CA GLU A 194 -25.44 14.81 -9.08
C GLU A 194 -26.20 16.11 -9.36
N GLN A 195 -27.49 16.05 -9.71
CA GLN A 195 -28.34 17.22 -9.90
C GLN A 195 -28.55 17.99 -8.58
N LEU A 196 -28.87 17.30 -7.49
CA LEU A 196 -29.09 17.90 -6.18
C LEU A 196 -27.86 18.67 -5.68
N PHE A 197 -26.67 18.11 -5.91
CA PHE A 197 -25.40 18.68 -5.45
C PHE A 197 -24.81 19.69 -6.44
N GLU A 198 -25.44 19.86 -7.61
CA GLU A 198 -24.87 20.59 -8.75
C GLU A 198 -23.43 20.14 -9.06
N TYR A 199 -23.21 18.83 -9.00
CA TYR A 199 -21.89 18.22 -9.07
C TYR A 199 -21.72 17.31 -10.28
N GLU A 200 -20.73 17.62 -11.11
CA GLU A 200 -20.32 16.76 -12.22
C GLU A 200 -19.14 15.87 -11.80
N ARG A 201 -19.37 14.56 -11.77
CA ARG A 201 -18.33 13.57 -11.51
C ARG A 201 -17.25 13.57 -12.58
N ARG A 202 -16.00 13.41 -12.16
CA ARG A 202 -14.83 13.58 -13.04
C ARG A 202 -14.23 12.25 -13.47
N GLY A 203 -14.17 12.05 -14.78
CA GLY A 203 -13.39 11.00 -15.41
C GLY A 203 -14.03 9.61 -15.35
N THR A 204 -13.44 8.66 -16.07
CA THR A 204 -13.88 7.27 -16.09
C THR A 204 -13.32 6.54 -14.89
N VAL A 205 -14.17 5.78 -14.19
CA VAL A 205 -13.73 4.85 -13.15
C VAL A 205 -12.89 3.76 -13.80
N TRP A 206 -11.63 3.64 -13.38
CA TRP A 206 -10.73 2.64 -13.92
C TRP A 206 -11.04 1.26 -13.34
N LYS A 207 -10.97 0.22 -14.19
CA LYS A 207 -11.14 -1.20 -13.83
C LYS A 207 -10.17 -2.06 -14.62
N GLU A 208 -9.68 -3.14 -14.03
CA GLU A 208 -8.87 -4.16 -14.74
C GLU A 208 -9.77 -5.10 -15.56
N THR A 209 -10.52 -4.53 -16.51
CA THR A 209 -11.41 -5.27 -17.41
C THR A 209 -11.38 -4.68 -18.82
N GLY A 210 -11.56 -5.53 -19.84
CA GLY A 210 -11.56 -5.11 -21.24
C GLY A 210 -10.21 -5.27 -21.94
N ILE A 211 -10.05 -4.62 -23.09
CA ILE A 211 -8.84 -4.72 -23.93
C ILE A 211 -7.82 -3.67 -23.46
N ALA A 212 -6.62 -4.12 -23.10
CA ALA A 212 -5.53 -3.21 -22.72
C ALA A 212 -5.09 -2.30 -23.89
N PRO A 213 -4.78 -1.00 -23.63
CA PRO A 213 -4.28 -0.09 -24.66
C PRO A 213 -2.98 -0.60 -25.31
N SER A 214 -2.88 -0.46 -26.65
CA SER A 214 -1.77 -0.98 -27.45
C SER A 214 -0.39 -0.41 -27.08
N THR A 215 -0.34 0.74 -26.40
CA THR A 215 0.88 1.43 -25.95
C THR A 215 1.54 0.81 -24.72
N HIS A 216 0.90 -0.15 -24.03
CA HIS A 216 1.50 -0.86 -22.89
C HIS A 216 2.32 -2.11 -23.26
N LYS A 217 2.38 -2.50 -24.55
CA LYS A 217 3.20 -3.64 -25.00
C LYS A 217 4.72 -3.39 -24.95
N SER A 218 5.17 -2.16 -24.68
CA SER A 218 6.56 -1.74 -24.87
C SER A 218 7.39 -1.50 -23.59
N ILE A 219 6.87 -1.74 -22.39
CA ILE A 219 7.65 -1.55 -21.14
C ILE A 219 7.99 -2.87 -20.44
N THR A 220 7.27 -3.97 -20.69
CA THR A 220 7.55 -5.27 -20.05
C THR A 220 8.41 -6.23 -20.90
N ASN A 221 8.67 -5.93 -22.17
CA ASN A 221 9.36 -6.84 -23.09
C ASN A 221 10.77 -6.40 -23.54
N ASN A 222 11.26 -5.23 -23.09
CA ASN A 222 12.56 -4.70 -23.56
C ASN A 222 13.71 -4.74 -22.54
N GLU A 223 13.48 -5.21 -21.31
CA GLU A 223 14.58 -5.56 -20.39
C GLU A 223 14.87 -7.08 -20.33
N GLN A 224 14.01 -7.93 -20.89
CA GLN A 224 14.18 -9.39 -20.87
C GLN A 224 14.73 -10.00 -22.16
N ARG A 225 15.02 -9.20 -23.21
CA ARG A 225 15.38 -9.73 -24.54
C ARG A 225 16.83 -9.54 -25.01
N THR A 226 17.70 -8.93 -24.21
CA THR A 226 19.10 -8.70 -24.63
C THR A 226 20.09 -9.75 -24.13
N VAL A 227 19.66 -10.78 -23.39
CA VAL A 227 20.57 -11.84 -22.88
C VAL A 227 20.05 -13.24 -23.18
N MET A 228 19.55 -13.49 -24.39
CA MET A 228 19.28 -14.85 -24.85
C MET A 228 19.52 -14.89 -26.35
N ASN A 229 20.79 -14.93 -26.72
CA ASN A 229 21.32 -15.67 -27.86
C ASN A 229 22.77 -15.25 -28.08
N GLN A 230 23.71 -16.07 -27.59
CA GLN A 230 24.76 -16.61 -28.45
C GLN A 230 25.61 -17.65 -27.73
N THR A 231 25.67 -18.81 -28.41
CA THR A 231 26.73 -19.82 -28.40
C THR A 231 26.70 -20.85 -27.26
N ALA A 232 26.03 -21.96 -27.56
CA ALA A 232 26.35 -23.27 -27.02
C ALA A 232 27.81 -23.61 -27.34
N VAL A 233 28.65 -23.69 -26.32
CA VAL A 233 29.93 -24.40 -26.37
C VAL A 233 29.83 -25.53 -25.36
N THR A 234 29.89 -26.74 -25.88
CA THR A 234 29.93 -27.97 -25.10
C THR A 234 31.24 -28.00 -24.30
N SER A 235 31.18 -27.67 -23.01
CA SER A 235 32.29 -27.87 -22.08
C SER A 235 32.09 -29.16 -21.31
N VAL A 236 33.10 -30.01 -21.45
CA VAL A 236 33.34 -31.26 -20.77
C VAL A 236 33.15 -31.09 -19.26
N ILE A 237 32.42 -32.02 -18.64
CA ILE A 237 32.33 -32.16 -17.19
C ILE A 237 33.74 -32.42 -16.67
N VAL A 238 34.35 -31.38 -16.11
CA VAL A 238 35.44 -31.52 -15.14
C VAL A 238 34.83 -31.13 -13.81
N GLN A 239 34.63 -32.12 -12.94
CA GLN A 239 34.30 -31.88 -11.54
C GLN A 239 35.48 -31.11 -10.92
N ASN A 240 35.32 -29.81 -10.75
CA ASN A 240 36.12 -29.03 -9.82
C ASN A 240 35.25 -28.75 -8.58
N GLU A 241 35.58 -29.40 -7.48
CA GLU A 241 35.09 -29.08 -6.13
C GLU A 241 35.75 -27.78 -5.62
N ASN A 242 35.66 -26.69 -6.37
CA ASN A 242 36.00 -25.37 -5.86
C ASN A 242 34.69 -24.61 -5.62
N THR A 243 34.20 -24.66 -4.39
CA THR A 243 33.26 -23.66 -3.87
C THR A 243 33.98 -22.31 -3.84
N GLU A 244 33.91 -21.53 -4.91
CA GLU A 244 34.35 -20.14 -4.87
C GLU A 244 33.41 -19.38 -3.93
N THR A 245 33.90 -19.13 -2.72
CA THR A 245 33.22 -18.31 -1.72
C THR A 245 33.11 -16.90 -2.25
N SER A 246 31.90 -16.36 -2.25
CA SER A 246 31.68 -14.98 -2.65
C SER A 246 32.27 -14.02 -1.63
N VAL A 247 32.71 -12.84 -2.07
CA VAL A 247 33.12 -11.76 -1.15
C VAL A 247 32.00 -11.34 -0.20
N PHE A 248 30.74 -11.64 -0.55
CA PHE A 248 29.58 -11.38 0.29
C PHE A 248 29.36 -12.45 1.37
N ASP A 249 30.00 -13.62 1.29
CA ASP A 249 29.73 -14.76 2.18
C ASP A 249 30.12 -14.48 3.64
N GLY A 250 29.19 -14.70 4.55
CA GLY A 250 29.41 -14.54 5.98
C GLY A 250 28.24 -13.87 6.68
N ASN A 251 28.49 -13.54 7.95
CA ASN A 251 27.53 -12.86 8.81
C ASN A 251 27.84 -11.37 8.80
N TRP A 252 26.82 -10.54 8.71
CA TRP A 252 26.96 -9.10 8.64
C TRP A 252 26.03 -8.43 9.64
N ASP A 253 26.59 -7.57 10.48
CA ASP A 253 25.80 -6.61 11.25
C ASP A 253 25.64 -5.35 10.39
N THR A 254 24.41 -5.06 9.96
CA THR A 254 24.11 -3.94 9.07
C THR A 254 23.12 -2.95 9.68
N THR A 255 23.25 -1.69 9.31
CA THR A 255 22.38 -0.60 9.72
C THR A 255 21.81 0.07 8.47
N ILE A 256 20.49 0.25 8.44
CA ILE A 256 19.77 1.00 7.40
C ILE A 256 19.28 2.32 7.99
N VAL A 257 19.64 3.43 7.35
CA VAL A 257 19.18 4.77 7.77
C VAL A 257 17.88 5.09 7.04
N THR A 258 16.77 5.05 7.76
CA THR A 258 15.43 5.40 7.25
C THR A 258 14.97 6.75 7.81
N PRO A 259 14.00 7.43 7.18
CA PRO A 259 13.44 8.67 7.73
C PRO A 259 12.85 8.50 9.13
N VAL A 260 12.36 7.31 9.48
CA VAL A 260 11.76 7.00 10.79
C VAL A 260 12.78 6.48 11.81
N GLY A 261 14.07 6.43 11.46
CA GLY A 261 15.14 6.00 12.35
C GLY A 261 16.11 4.98 11.75
N LYS A 262 17.04 4.52 12.57
CA LYS A 262 17.99 3.47 12.19
C LYS A 262 17.39 2.09 12.43
N LEU A 263 17.52 1.20 11.45
CA LEU A 263 17.12 -0.20 11.57
C LEU A 263 18.38 -1.07 11.57
N GLU A 264 18.55 -1.86 12.63
CA GLU A 264 19.60 -2.87 12.70
C GLU A 264 19.11 -4.18 12.10
N VAL A 265 19.88 -4.73 11.17
CA VAL A 265 19.55 -5.95 10.41
C VAL A 265 20.79 -6.83 10.32
N LYS A 266 20.65 -8.09 10.74
CA LYS A 266 21.71 -9.09 10.56
C LYS A 266 21.51 -9.83 9.26
N LEU A 267 22.53 -9.86 8.40
CA LEU A 267 22.50 -10.62 7.16
C LEU A 267 23.37 -11.86 7.27
N TYR A 268 22.87 -12.99 6.81
CA TYR A 268 23.61 -14.23 6.65
C TYR A 268 23.61 -14.53 5.16
N ILE A 269 24.79 -14.56 4.55
CA ILE A 269 24.94 -14.74 3.11
C ILE A 269 25.84 -15.94 2.87
N THR A 270 25.42 -16.84 1.99
CA THR A 270 26.21 -18.02 1.61
C THR A 270 26.12 -18.26 0.12
N THR A 271 27.24 -18.64 -0.48
CA THR A 271 27.31 -19.03 -1.89
C THR A 271 27.52 -20.53 -1.98
N SER A 272 26.70 -21.20 -2.79
CA SER A 272 26.85 -22.61 -3.09
C SER A 272 26.57 -22.84 -4.56
N PHE A 273 27.48 -23.50 -5.27
CA PHE A 273 27.34 -23.77 -6.71
C PHE A 273 27.02 -22.50 -7.53
N ASP A 274 27.75 -21.41 -7.27
CA ASP A 274 27.57 -20.08 -7.89
C ASP A 274 26.19 -19.43 -7.66
N VAL A 275 25.40 -19.97 -6.74
CA VAL A 275 24.11 -19.39 -6.32
C VAL A 275 24.28 -18.76 -4.96
N ILE A 276 24.09 -17.45 -4.90
CA ILE A 276 24.02 -16.71 -3.63
C ILE A 276 22.64 -16.91 -3.02
N GLN A 277 22.64 -17.22 -1.73
CA GLN A 277 21.47 -17.23 -0.88
C GLN A 277 21.73 -16.33 0.33
N GLY A 278 20.65 -15.86 0.94
CA GLY A 278 20.80 -15.15 2.20
C GLY A 278 19.52 -15.04 2.99
N THR A 279 19.68 -14.74 4.28
CA THR A 279 18.62 -14.39 5.20
C THR A 279 18.93 -13.07 5.88
N ALA A 280 17.90 -12.26 6.11
CA ALA A 280 17.93 -11.09 6.95
C ALA A 280 17.17 -11.37 8.25
N ILE A 281 17.74 -10.96 9.38
CA ILE A 281 17.11 -11.03 10.69
C ILE A 281 16.92 -9.60 11.21
N GLN A 282 15.68 -9.25 11.54
CA GLN A 282 15.30 -7.97 12.14
C GLN A 282 14.38 -8.24 13.33
N GLY A 283 14.85 -7.94 14.55
CA GLY A 283 14.15 -8.36 15.78
C GLY A 283 13.99 -9.88 15.82
N ASP A 284 12.75 -10.35 15.93
CA ASP A 284 12.40 -11.78 15.97
C ASP A 284 12.05 -12.37 14.59
N GLU A 285 12.08 -11.56 13.53
CA GLU A 285 11.71 -11.98 12.18
C GLU A 285 12.94 -12.38 11.36
N THR A 286 12.86 -13.55 10.71
CA THR A 286 13.88 -14.05 9.76
C THR A 286 13.27 -14.19 8.37
N ILE A 287 13.84 -13.49 7.39
CA ILE A 287 13.30 -13.37 6.03
C ILE A 287 14.38 -13.79 5.03
N ARG A 288 14.03 -14.69 4.10
CA ARG A 288 14.94 -15.08 3.01
C ARG A 288 15.02 -14.01 1.94
N PHE A 289 16.19 -13.88 1.33
CA PHE A 289 16.38 -13.00 0.18
C PHE A 289 15.49 -13.45 -0.98
N LEU A 290 14.75 -12.52 -1.57
CA LEU A 290 14.03 -12.75 -2.82
C LEU A 290 14.90 -12.31 -3.99
N ASN A 291 15.06 -13.21 -4.97
CA ASN A 291 15.82 -12.98 -6.19
C ASN A 291 17.23 -12.38 -5.97
N PRO A 292 18.08 -13.01 -5.13
CA PRO A 292 19.46 -12.55 -4.98
C PRO A 292 20.22 -12.70 -6.30
N VAL A 293 20.86 -11.61 -6.75
CA VAL A 293 21.69 -11.57 -7.96
C VAL A 293 22.98 -10.84 -7.64
N CYS A 294 24.11 -11.50 -7.88
CA CYS A 294 25.42 -10.87 -7.86
C CYS A 294 25.96 -10.73 -9.26
N TYR A 295 26.31 -9.50 -9.63
CA TYR A 295 26.91 -9.16 -10.90
C TYR A 295 27.85 -7.97 -10.71
N ASP A 296 29.05 -8.04 -11.28
CA ASP A 296 30.05 -6.95 -11.24
C ASP A 296 30.35 -6.43 -9.81
N ASN A 297 30.64 -7.36 -8.89
CA ASN A 297 30.93 -7.07 -7.48
C ASN A 297 29.83 -6.30 -6.72
N LYS A 298 28.59 -6.40 -7.22
CA LYS A 298 27.39 -5.81 -6.63
C LYS A 298 26.36 -6.90 -6.38
N LEU A 299 25.87 -6.98 -5.14
CA LEU A 299 24.81 -7.89 -4.75
C LEU A 299 23.49 -7.12 -4.64
N THR A 300 22.45 -7.65 -5.29
CA THR A 300 21.08 -7.13 -5.22
C THR A 300 20.15 -8.21 -4.74
N TRP A 301 19.14 -7.83 -3.96
CA TRP A 301 18.06 -8.72 -3.54
C TRP A 301 16.84 -7.89 -3.12
N SER A 302 15.71 -8.55 -2.87
CA SER A 302 14.52 -7.91 -2.30
C SER A 302 14.11 -8.54 -0.97
N LEU A 303 13.55 -7.74 -0.07
CA LEU A 303 12.91 -8.21 1.17
C LEU A 303 11.52 -7.57 1.33
N PRO A 304 10.48 -8.38 1.59
CA PRO A 304 9.21 -7.88 2.08
C PRO A 304 9.36 -7.59 3.58
N ILE A 305 9.28 -6.33 3.96
CA ILE A 305 9.25 -5.89 5.36
C ILE A 305 7.79 -5.83 5.79
N THR A 306 7.49 -6.36 6.98
CA THR A 306 6.13 -6.36 7.55
C THR A 306 5.99 -5.46 8.78
N LYS A 307 7.10 -4.99 9.37
CA LYS A 307 7.11 -4.14 10.56
C LYS A 307 8.07 -2.95 10.42
N PRO A 308 7.72 -1.75 10.92
CA PRO A 308 6.46 -1.39 11.56
C PRO A 308 5.28 -1.25 10.57
N MET A 309 5.55 -1.30 9.27
CA MET A 309 4.56 -1.31 8.19
C MET A 309 5.05 -2.15 7.03
N ARG A 310 4.15 -2.51 6.13
CA ARG A 310 4.48 -3.29 4.94
C ARG A 310 5.21 -2.45 3.88
N LEU A 311 6.39 -2.90 3.48
CA LEU A 311 7.20 -2.31 2.41
C LEU A 311 8.00 -3.37 1.67
N ASN A 312 8.06 -3.29 0.35
CA ASN A 312 8.92 -4.11 -0.49
C ASN A 312 10.23 -3.36 -0.77
N LEU A 313 11.30 -3.74 -0.06
CA LEU A 313 12.62 -3.12 -0.20
C LEU A 313 13.48 -3.86 -1.21
N LYS A 314 14.08 -3.12 -2.15
CA LYS A 314 15.17 -3.57 -3.01
C LYS A 314 16.49 -3.08 -2.46
N PHE A 315 17.44 -3.99 -2.34
CA PHE A 315 18.77 -3.75 -1.82
C PHE A 315 19.79 -3.81 -2.94
N GLU A 316 20.80 -2.96 -2.83
CA GLU A 316 21.95 -2.95 -3.70
C GLU A 316 23.19 -2.62 -2.85
N VAL A 317 24.13 -3.56 -2.77
CA VAL A 317 25.32 -3.42 -1.93
C VAL A 317 26.60 -3.84 -2.64
N THR A 318 27.70 -3.29 -2.16
CA THR A 318 29.08 -3.63 -2.53
C THR A 318 29.87 -3.91 -1.25
N VAL A 319 30.89 -4.76 -1.36
CA VAL A 319 31.77 -5.11 -0.24
C VAL A 319 33.21 -4.72 -0.56
N ASP A 320 33.89 -4.14 0.44
CA ASP A 320 35.33 -3.90 0.48
C ASP A 320 35.89 -4.50 1.77
N GLY A 321 36.53 -5.67 1.67
CA GLY A 321 36.97 -6.47 2.82
C GLY A 321 35.82 -6.85 3.75
N ASP A 322 35.83 -6.30 4.97
CA ASP A 322 34.79 -6.52 6.00
C ASP A 322 33.78 -5.37 6.08
N GLN A 323 33.78 -4.45 5.12
CA GLN A 323 32.85 -3.33 5.05
C GLN A 323 31.84 -3.55 3.92
N MET A 324 30.55 -3.45 4.25
CA MET A 324 29.44 -3.45 3.30
C MET A 324 28.86 -2.06 3.21
N ASN A 325 28.66 -1.56 1.99
CA ASN A 325 28.00 -0.29 1.73
C ASN A 325 26.97 -0.47 0.62
N GLY A 326 25.86 0.26 0.72
CA GLY A 326 24.84 0.18 -0.30
C GLY A 326 23.62 1.02 0.01
N ILE A 327 22.52 0.66 -0.64
CA ILE A 327 21.23 1.30 -0.46
C ILE A 327 20.11 0.29 -0.34
N ALA A 328 19.06 0.69 0.36
CA ALA A 328 17.75 0.06 0.35
C ALA A 328 16.73 1.04 -0.22
N ARG A 329 15.87 0.61 -1.14
CA ARG A 329 14.86 1.46 -1.78
C ARG A 329 13.51 0.76 -1.84
N ALA A 330 12.44 1.47 -1.53
CA ALA A 330 11.07 0.99 -1.69
C ALA A 330 10.41 1.74 -2.86
N GLY A 331 10.15 1.05 -3.99
CA GLY A 331 9.56 1.67 -5.17
C GLY A 331 10.31 2.92 -5.64
N LEU A 332 9.58 4.04 -5.80
CA LEU A 332 10.10 5.34 -6.21
C LEU A 332 10.55 6.24 -5.04
N LEU A 333 10.46 5.76 -3.80
CA LEU A 333 10.87 6.54 -2.62
C LEU A 333 12.39 6.78 -2.60
N PRO A 334 12.86 7.82 -1.88
CA PRO A 334 14.29 8.07 -1.68
C PRO A 334 15.00 6.84 -1.13
N ALA A 335 16.22 6.61 -1.59
CA ALA A 335 17.04 5.49 -1.13
C ALA A 335 17.56 5.72 0.30
N SER A 336 17.38 4.73 1.16
CA SER A 336 18.01 4.65 2.48
C SER A 336 19.43 4.13 2.37
N LYS A 337 20.38 4.76 3.06
CA LYS A 337 21.77 4.28 3.11
C LYS A 337 21.84 2.99 3.95
N LEU A 338 22.52 1.99 3.41
CA LEU A 338 22.90 0.76 4.13
C LEU A 338 24.41 0.77 4.35
N SER A 339 24.83 0.46 5.56
CA SER A 339 26.23 0.18 5.91
C SER A 339 26.30 -1.02 6.84
N GLY A 340 27.35 -1.83 6.74
CA GLY A 340 27.51 -2.98 7.62
C GLY A 340 28.94 -3.45 7.76
N ARG A 341 29.17 -4.28 8.77
CA ARG A 341 30.47 -4.88 9.06
C ARG A 341 30.34 -6.40 9.15
N ARG A 342 31.30 -7.12 8.58
CA ARG A 342 31.37 -8.57 8.72
C ARG A 342 31.66 -8.96 10.17
N VAL A 343 30.96 -9.97 10.64
CA VAL A 343 31.13 -10.58 11.96
C VAL A 343 31.71 -11.97 11.75
N ASN A 344 32.84 -12.21 12.40
CA ASN A 344 33.53 -13.51 12.37
C ASN A 344 32.89 -14.52 13.31
#